data_AF-A0A6J6CCU4-F1
#
_entry.id   AF-A0A6J6CCU4-F1
#
_cell.length_a   1.000
_cell.length_b   1.000
_cell.length_c   1.000
_cell.angle_alpha   90.00
_cell.angle_beta   90.00
_cell.angle_gamma   90.00
#
_symmetry.space_group_name_H-M   'P 1'
#
loop_
_entity.id
_entity.type
_entity.pdbx_description
1 polymer ?
#
loop_
_entity_poly.entity_id
_entity_poly.type
_entity_poly.pdbx_seq_one_letter_code
_entity_poly.pdbx_strand_id
1 'polypeptide(L)'
;MTQQWWLIAIGLAAIVAAWFYTGGKQPYGYHGLGELAVFVFFGLVATIGTNFIQTQLIDPLAVLLGATFGLYASAVLMVNNIRDIETDSKAGKRTLAVMLGYKPSKTLFLLFIWLPVAINLLLVLFYPATILGLLNLLLLLPITLIIMESRRSGELITALKLTSLAGLGFAALVGLGIYLVSFF
;
A
#
# COMPACT_ATOMS: atom_id res chain seq x y z
N MET A 1 -32.76 -7.12 11.35
CA MET A 1 -31.99 -5.97 10.84
C MET A 1 -30.59 -6.04 11.41
N THR A 2 -29.55 -5.93 10.60
CA THR A 2 -28.16 -6.33 10.90
C THR A 2 -27.41 -5.49 11.95
N GLN A 3 -28.04 -4.50 12.61
CA GLN A 3 -27.46 -3.64 13.67
C GLN A 3 -26.11 -2.94 13.38
N GLN A 4 -25.57 -3.05 12.16
CA GLN A 4 -24.27 -2.50 11.74
C GLN A 4 -24.33 -1.02 11.31
N TRP A 5 -25.21 -0.22 11.91
CA TRP A 5 -25.39 1.19 11.54
C TRP A 5 -24.10 2.03 11.71
N TRP A 6 -23.20 1.59 12.58
CA TRP A 6 -21.88 2.20 12.77
C TRP A 6 -20.95 2.05 11.55
N LEU A 7 -21.17 1.09 10.65
CA LEU A 7 -20.43 1.00 9.38
C LEU A 7 -20.71 2.22 8.48
N ILE A 8 -21.89 2.84 8.60
CA ILE A 8 -22.20 4.10 7.92
C ILE A 8 -21.29 5.21 8.44
N ALA A 9 -21.03 5.26 9.74
CA ALA A 9 -20.10 6.23 10.33
C ALA A 9 -18.66 5.99 9.85
N ILE A 10 -18.23 4.74 9.71
CA ILE A 10 -16.91 4.40 9.13
C ILE A 10 -16.84 4.78 7.66
N GLY A 11 -17.87 4.48 6.88
CA GLY A 11 -17.96 4.88 5.47
C GLY A 11 -17.91 6.41 5.31
N LEU A 12 -18.66 7.14 6.13
CA LEU A 12 -18.60 8.61 6.18
C LEU A 12 -17.21 9.11 6.59
N ALA A 13 -16.58 8.50 7.59
CA ALA A 13 -15.21 8.85 7.98
C ALA A 13 -14.21 8.60 6.85
N ALA A 14 -14.36 7.51 6.09
CA ALA A 14 -13.53 7.22 4.92
C ALA A 14 -13.76 8.24 3.79
N ILE A 15 -15.01 8.63 3.52
CA ILE A 15 -15.34 9.69 2.55
C ILE A 15 -14.75 11.02 2.99
N VAL A 16 -14.90 11.39 4.25
CA VAL A 16 -14.34 12.62 4.81
C VAL A 16 -12.81 12.61 4.74
N ALA A 17 -12.18 11.48 5.07
CA ALA A 17 -10.73 11.32 4.95
C ALA A 17 -10.27 11.43 3.49
N ALA A 18 -11.00 10.83 2.55
CA ALA A 18 -10.73 10.97 1.11
C ALA A 18 -10.95 12.41 0.63
N TRP A 19 -11.95 13.12 1.15
CA TRP A 19 -12.20 14.52 0.83
C TRP A 19 -11.08 15.43 1.33
N PHE A 20 -10.56 15.21 2.54
CA PHE A 20 -9.41 15.95 3.09
C PHE A 20 -8.05 15.47 2.56
N TYR A 21 -8.01 14.38 1.78
CA TYR A 21 -6.80 13.91 1.11
C TYR A 21 -6.41 14.82 -0.06
N THR A 22 -7.39 15.29 -0.86
CA THR A 22 -7.16 16.21 -2.00
C THR A 22 -7.87 17.57 -1.89
N GLY A 23 -8.96 17.67 -1.13
CA GLY A 23 -9.82 18.85 -1.01
C GLY A 23 -9.68 19.60 0.33
N GLY A 24 -10.09 20.88 0.33
CA GLY A 24 -10.01 21.77 1.49
C GLY A 24 -8.84 22.76 1.45
N LYS A 25 -8.79 23.68 2.42
CA LYS A 25 -7.74 24.73 2.51
C LYS A 25 -6.35 24.18 2.87
N GLN A 26 -6.29 23.00 3.50
CA GLN A 26 -5.05 22.32 3.94
C GLN A 26 -5.19 20.78 3.86
N PRO A 27 -5.12 20.17 2.66
CA PRO A 27 -5.18 18.72 2.53
C PRO A 27 -4.02 18.03 3.26
N TYR A 28 -4.27 16.96 4.02
CA TYR A 28 -3.22 16.26 4.76
C TYR A 28 -2.24 15.50 3.85
N GLY A 29 -2.63 15.21 2.59
CA GLY A 29 -1.71 14.75 1.55
C GLY A 29 -0.54 15.72 1.31
N TYR A 30 -0.73 17.01 1.63
CA TYR A 30 0.30 18.04 1.59
C TYR A 30 1.03 18.28 2.91
N HIS A 31 0.85 17.41 3.90
CA HIS A 31 1.52 17.46 5.22
C HIS A 31 2.31 16.18 5.54
N GLY A 32 2.69 15.41 4.52
CA GLY A 32 3.46 14.18 4.69
C GLY A 32 2.71 13.00 5.30
N LEU A 33 1.38 13.09 5.39
CA LEU A 33 0.53 12.03 5.94
C LEU A 33 -0.14 11.16 4.85
N GLY A 34 0.18 11.42 3.58
CA GLY A 34 -0.48 10.76 2.45
C GLY A 34 -0.29 9.24 2.47
N GLU A 35 0.94 8.78 2.65
CA GLU A 35 1.29 7.36 2.70
C GLU A 35 0.59 6.66 3.87
N LEU A 36 0.56 7.28 5.06
CA LEU A 36 -0.15 6.74 6.22
C LEU A 36 -1.66 6.66 5.97
N ALA A 37 -2.26 7.70 5.38
CA ALA A 37 -3.68 7.70 5.04
C ALA A 37 -4.00 6.58 4.05
N VAL A 38 -3.17 6.41 3.01
CA VAL A 38 -3.36 5.35 2.02
C VAL A 38 -3.21 3.96 2.65
N PHE A 39 -2.21 3.76 3.51
CA PHE A 39 -2.03 2.51 4.27
C PHE A 39 -3.29 2.16 5.08
N VAL A 40 -3.83 3.12 5.82
CA VAL A 40 -5.01 2.91 6.68
C VAL A 40 -6.27 2.66 5.85
N PHE A 41 -6.60 3.54 4.90
CA PHE A 41 -7.90 3.49 4.24
C PHE A 41 -7.95 2.46 3.11
N PHE A 42 -6.92 2.40 2.26
CA PHE A 42 -6.88 1.47 1.13
C PHE A 42 -6.34 0.09 1.52
N GLY A 43 -5.56 -0.01 2.60
CA GLY A 43 -5.12 -1.29 3.16
C GLY A 43 -6.08 -1.79 4.23
N LEU A 44 -5.93 -1.30 5.45
CA LEU A 44 -6.61 -1.85 6.63
C LEU A 44 -8.13 -1.75 6.56
N VAL A 45 -8.68 -0.54 6.38
CA VAL A 45 -10.13 -0.31 6.39
C VAL A 45 -10.81 -1.07 5.26
N ALA A 46 -10.26 -1.01 4.04
CA ALA A 46 -10.81 -1.73 2.89
C ALA A 46 -10.82 -3.25 3.12
N THR A 47 -9.71 -3.84 3.55
CA THR A 47 -9.61 -5.29 3.72
C THR A 47 -10.38 -5.79 4.94
N ILE A 48 -10.17 -5.18 6.12
CA ILE A 48 -10.84 -5.59 7.36
C ILE A 48 -12.34 -5.33 7.25
N GLY A 49 -12.75 -4.18 6.71
CA GLY A 49 -14.17 -3.86 6.51
C GLY A 49 -14.87 -4.86 5.59
N THR A 50 -14.23 -5.23 4.48
CA THR A 50 -14.75 -6.24 3.55
C THR A 50 -14.88 -7.61 4.22
N ASN A 51 -13.88 -8.01 5.00
CA ASN A 51 -13.93 -9.26 5.76
C ASN A 51 -15.04 -9.24 6.83
N PHE A 52 -15.12 -8.14 7.59
CA PHE A 52 -16.06 -8.00 8.70
C PHE A 52 -17.52 -8.03 8.22
N ILE A 53 -17.85 -7.38 7.10
CA ILE A 53 -19.21 -7.42 6.55
C ILE A 53 -19.64 -8.85 6.22
N GLN A 54 -18.72 -9.69 5.74
CA GLN A 54 -19.00 -11.06 5.35
C GLN A 54 -19.02 -12.03 6.55
N THR A 55 -18.06 -11.89 7.46
CA THR A 55 -17.80 -12.87 8.53
C THR A 55 -18.31 -12.46 9.90
N GLN A 56 -18.63 -11.18 10.09
CA GLN A 56 -18.96 -10.56 11.38
C GLN A 56 -17.83 -10.62 12.42
N LEU A 57 -16.60 -10.90 11.98
CA LEU A 57 -15.43 -11.01 12.84
C LEU A 57 -14.27 -10.16 12.30
N ILE A 58 -13.44 -9.66 13.21
CA ILE A 58 -12.15 -9.08 12.86
C ILE A 58 -11.15 -10.22 12.79
N ASP A 59 -10.91 -10.72 11.58
CA ASP A 59 -9.96 -11.80 11.32
C ASP A 59 -8.51 -11.26 11.36
N PRO A 60 -7.62 -11.82 12.22
CA PRO A 60 -6.20 -11.49 12.23
C PRO A 60 -5.52 -11.61 10.85
N LEU A 61 -5.95 -12.56 10.02
CA LEU A 61 -5.43 -12.72 8.66
C LEU A 61 -5.81 -11.53 7.78
N ALA A 62 -7.05 -11.04 7.89
CA ALA A 62 -7.51 -9.85 7.18
C ALA A 62 -6.75 -8.59 7.62
N VAL A 63 -6.41 -8.47 8.91
CA VAL A 63 -5.56 -7.38 9.42
C VAL A 63 -4.16 -7.45 8.81
N LEU A 64 -3.55 -8.64 8.83
CA LEU A 64 -2.20 -8.87 8.30
C LEU A 64 -2.13 -8.60 6.80
N LEU A 65 -3.08 -9.12 6.02
CA LEU A 65 -3.13 -8.88 4.57
C LEU A 65 -3.48 -7.42 4.24
N GLY A 66 -4.39 -6.80 5.00
CA GLY A 66 -4.70 -5.37 4.86
C GLY A 66 -3.47 -4.50 5.05
N ALA A 67 -2.58 -4.84 5.99
CA ALA A 67 -1.30 -4.16 6.15
C ALA A 67 -0.40 -4.34 4.91
N THR A 68 -0.30 -5.54 4.34
CA THR A 68 0.50 -5.78 3.13
C THR A 68 -0.01 -4.97 1.93
N PHE A 69 -1.32 -4.91 1.73
CA PHE A 69 -1.93 -4.13 0.64
C PHE A 69 -1.78 -2.63 0.87
N GLY A 70 -1.92 -2.18 2.12
CA GLY A 70 -1.65 -0.80 2.52
C GLY A 70 -0.20 -0.38 2.25
N LEU A 71 0.76 -1.27 2.47
CA LEU A 71 2.18 -1.03 2.17
C LEU A 71 2.40 -0.88 0.66
N TYR A 72 1.82 -1.76 -0.18
CA TYR A 72 1.90 -1.59 -1.63
C TYR A 72 1.25 -0.30 -2.12
N ALA A 73 0.08 0.05 -1.60
CA ALA A 73 -0.59 1.30 -1.94
C ALA A 73 0.25 2.53 -1.53
N SER A 74 0.89 2.46 -0.35
CA SER A 74 1.85 3.48 0.12
C SER A 74 3.10 3.54 -0.76
N ALA A 75 3.59 2.40 -1.25
CA ALA A 75 4.72 2.36 -2.18
C ALA A 75 4.38 3.06 -3.51
N VAL A 76 3.19 2.82 -4.07
CA VAL A 76 2.71 3.50 -5.28
C VAL A 76 2.67 5.02 -5.08
N LEU A 77 2.13 5.49 -3.95
CA LEU A 77 2.12 6.91 -3.64
C LEU A 77 3.53 7.47 -3.42
N MET A 78 4.38 6.75 -2.68
CA MET A 78 5.73 7.18 -2.37
C MET A 78 6.58 7.33 -3.64
N VAL A 79 6.56 6.38 -4.58
CA VAL A 79 7.32 6.52 -5.84
C VAL A 79 6.80 7.66 -6.70
N ASN A 80 5.49 7.91 -6.68
CA ASN A 80 4.91 9.09 -7.31
C ASN A 80 5.43 10.39 -6.66
N ASN A 81 5.45 10.44 -5.33
CA ASN A 81 5.94 11.59 -4.58
C ASN A 81 7.45 11.80 -4.77
N ILE A 82 8.27 10.74 -4.84
CA ILE A 82 9.72 10.82 -5.13
C ILE A 82 9.96 11.43 -6.50
N ARG A 83 9.18 11.02 -7.52
CA ARG A 83 9.28 11.55 -8.89
C ARG A 83 9.05 13.05 -8.91
N ASP A 84 8.11 13.52 -8.11
CA ASP A 84 7.59 14.88 -8.18
C ASP A 84 8.19 15.80 -7.09
N ILE A 85 9.23 15.37 -6.34
CA ILE A 85 9.86 16.15 -5.24
C ILE A 85 10.18 17.59 -5.67
N GLU A 86 10.87 17.78 -6.81
CA GLU A 86 11.31 19.11 -7.24
C GLU A 86 10.12 20.01 -7.60
N THR A 87 9.15 19.47 -8.33
CA THR A 87 7.94 20.19 -8.75
C THR A 87 7.04 20.50 -7.58
N ASP A 88 6.86 19.55 -6.66
CA ASP A 88 6.03 19.71 -5.47
C ASP A 88 6.64 20.70 -4.48
N SER A 89 7.97 20.67 -4.32
CA SER A 89 8.69 21.65 -3.51
C SER A 89 8.54 23.08 -4.07
N LYS A 90 8.64 23.27 -5.39
CA LYS A 90 8.45 24.58 -6.03
C LYS A 90 7.00 25.08 -5.91
N ALA A 91 6.04 24.16 -5.88
CA ALA A 91 4.63 24.46 -5.66
C ALA A 91 4.26 24.66 -4.18
N GLY A 92 5.23 24.58 -3.25
CA GLY A 92 5.00 24.76 -1.81
C GLY A 92 4.29 23.59 -1.12
N LYS A 93 4.15 22.44 -1.79
CA LYS A 93 3.58 21.22 -1.19
C LYS A 93 4.57 20.57 -0.25
N ARG A 94 4.10 20.03 0.88
CA ARG A 94 4.94 19.29 1.84
C ARG A 94 4.54 17.81 1.86
N THR A 95 4.73 17.11 0.74
CA THR A 95 4.59 15.65 0.71
C THR A 95 5.69 15.00 1.56
N LEU A 96 5.52 13.73 1.94
CA LEU A 96 6.50 13.04 2.77
C LEU A 96 7.86 12.98 2.06
N ALA A 97 7.83 12.78 0.74
CA ALA A 97 9.03 12.77 -0.08
C ALA A 97 9.75 14.13 -0.12
N VAL A 98 9.01 15.24 -0.17
CA VAL A 98 9.58 16.60 -0.07
C VAL A 98 10.17 16.85 1.31
N MET A 99 9.51 16.41 2.37
CA MET A 99 9.98 16.59 3.76
C MET A 99 11.25 15.78 4.08
N LEU A 100 11.31 14.53 3.58
CA LEU A 100 12.44 13.62 3.81
C LEU A 100 13.59 13.83 2.83
N GLY A 101 13.31 14.32 1.63
CA GLY A 101 14.26 14.38 0.53
C GLY A 101 14.49 13.03 -0.15
N TYR A 102 15.36 13.01 -1.16
CA TYR A 102 15.44 11.91 -2.13
C TYR A 102 15.88 10.56 -1.52
N LYS A 103 16.98 10.54 -0.74
CA LYS A 103 17.55 9.27 -0.22
C LYS A 103 16.64 8.56 0.78
N PRO A 104 16.14 9.21 1.86
CA PRO A 104 15.30 8.51 2.83
C PRO A 104 13.96 8.08 2.24
N SER A 105 13.43 8.84 1.27
CA SER A 105 12.20 8.47 0.55
C SER A 105 12.37 7.18 -0.25
N LYS A 106 13.51 6.99 -0.92
CA LYS A 106 13.84 5.72 -1.57
C LYS A 106 13.94 4.56 -0.58
N THR A 107 14.59 4.77 0.56
CA THR A 107 14.66 3.76 1.61
C THR A 107 13.27 3.38 2.11
N LEU A 108 12.40 4.37 2.35
CA LEU A 108 11.04 4.14 2.80
C LEU A 108 10.19 3.41 1.75
N PHE A 109 10.34 3.78 0.47
CA PHE A 109 9.76 3.03 -0.64
C PHE A 109 10.18 1.55 -0.63
N LEU A 110 11.49 1.28 -0.48
CA LEU A 110 12.01 -0.09 -0.44
C LEU A 110 11.43 -0.87 0.75
N LEU A 111 11.30 -0.23 1.91
CA LEU A 111 10.64 -0.84 3.07
C LEU A 111 9.18 -1.22 2.74
N PHE A 112 8.44 -0.35 2.07
CA PHE A 112 7.06 -0.61 1.69
C PHE A 112 6.89 -1.81 0.74
N ILE A 113 7.83 -2.04 -0.18
CA ILE A 113 7.71 -3.19 -1.12
C ILE A 113 8.29 -4.49 -0.57
N TRP A 114 9.27 -4.43 0.34
CA TRP A 114 9.94 -5.62 0.87
C TRP A 114 9.33 -6.15 2.17
N LEU A 115 8.71 -5.31 2.99
CA LEU A 115 8.03 -5.75 4.20
C LEU A 115 6.86 -6.72 3.91
N PRO A 116 6.04 -6.54 2.85
CA PRO A 116 5.05 -7.54 2.42
C PRO A 116 5.66 -8.91 2.09
N VAL A 117 6.87 -8.94 1.51
CA VAL A 117 7.57 -10.20 1.22
C VAL A 117 7.97 -10.90 2.51
N ALA A 118 8.52 -10.16 3.48
CA ALA A 118 8.85 -10.71 4.79
C ALA A 118 7.61 -11.27 5.51
N ILE A 119 6.49 -10.54 5.45
CA ILE A 119 5.21 -11.01 5.99
C ILE A 119 4.76 -12.28 5.27
N ASN A 120 4.87 -12.35 3.94
CA ASN A 120 4.50 -13.54 3.18
C ASN A 120 5.35 -14.77 3.57
N LEU A 121 6.64 -14.59 3.81
CA LEU A 121 7.52 -15.68 4.27
C LEU A 121 7.06 -16.27 5.61
N LEU A 122 6.58 -15.43 6.54
CA LEU A 122 5.96 -15.90 7.78
C LEU A 122 4.62 -16.60 7.50
N LEU A 123 3.85 -16.10 6.54
CA LEU A 123 2.56 -16.67 6.18
C LEU A 123 2.68 -18.08 5.59
N VAL A 124 3.77 -18.39 4.88
CA VAL A 124 4.06 -19.74 4.35
C VAL A 124 4.07 -20.81 5.46
N LEU A 125 4.42 -20.45 6.70
CA LEU A 125 4.40 -21.39 7.83
C LEU A 125 2.98 -21.87 8.19
N PHE A 126 1.97 -21.07 7.89
CA PHE A 126 0.56 -21.36 8.18
C PHE A 126 -0.22 -21.74 6.91
N TYR A 127 0.14 -21.14 5.77
CA TYR A 127 -0.46 -21.37 4.47
C TYR A 127 0.64 -21.68 3.43
N PRO A 128 1.15 -22.93 3.36
CA PRO A 128 2.33 -23.26 2.56
C PRO A 128 2.25 -22.86 1.08
N ALA A 129 1.06 -22.91 0.48
CA ALA A 129 0.89 -22.51 -0.92
C ALA A 129 1.02 -21.00 -1.17
N THR A 130 1.10 -20.14 -0.14
CA THR A 130 1.44 -18.70 -0.32
C THR A 130 2.89 -18.49 -0.75
N ILE A 131 3.70 -19.55 -0.82
CA ILE A 131 5.01 -19.52 -1.47
C ILE A 131 4.92 -19.05 -2.93
N LEU A 132 3.77 -19.24 -3.59
CA LEU A 132 3.47 -18.66 -4.91
C LEU A 132 3.61 -17.14 -4.93
N GLY A 133 3.38 -16.45 -3.81
CA GLY A 133 3.61 -15.01 -3.66
C GLY A 133 5.05 -14.58 -3.92
N LEU A 134 6.03 -15.50 -3.81
CA LEU A 134 7.43 -15.21 -4.16
C LEU A 134 7.65 -15.01 -5.67
N LEU A 135 6.71 -15.44 -6.53
CA LEU A 135 6.75 -15.09 -7.95
C LEU A 135 6.67 -13.57 -8.16
N ASN A 136 6.14 -12.82 -7.19
CA ASN A 136 6.13 -11.36 -7.25
C ASN A 136 7.55 -10.74 -7.25
N LEU A 137 8.58 -11.49 -6.83
CA LEU A 137 9.98 -11.06 -6.91
C LEU A 137 10.42 -10.73 -8.34
N LEU A 138 9.80 -11.34 -9.36
CA LEU A 138 10.03 -11.02 -10.76
C LEU A 138 9.76 -9.54 -11.09
N LEU A 139 8.85 -8.89 -10.33
CA LEU A 139 8.57 -7.47 -10.43
C LEU A 139 9.39 -6.66 -9.41
N LEU A 140 9.56 -7.15 -8.18
CA LEU A 140 10.22 -6.39 -7.11
C LEU A 140 11.72 -6.18 -7.31
N LEU A 141 12.42 -7.16 -7.90
CA LEU A 141 13.85 -7.05 -8.18
C LEU A 141 14.15 -5.91 -9.18
N PRO A 142 13.55 -5.84 -10.38
CA PRO A 142 13.79 -4.72 -11.28
C PRO A 142 13.31 -3.39 -10.71
N ILE A 143 12.20 -3.34 -9.97
CA ILE A 143 11.77 -2.13 -9.26
C ILE A 143 12.86 -1.64 -8.30
N THR A 144 13.44 -2.54 -7.51
CA THR A 144 14.49 -2.21 -6.55
C THR A 144 15.70 -1.59 -7.23
N LEU A 145 16.15 -2.18 -8.35
CA LEU A 145 17.26 -1.66 -9.14
C LEU A 145 16.96 -0.27 -9.70
N ILE A 146 15.79 -0.08 -10.32
CA ILE A 146 15.36 1.22 -10.86
C ILE A 146 15.35 2.29 -9.76
N ILE A 147 14.84 1.96 -8.58
CA ILE A 147 14.78 2.90 -7.46
C ILE A 147 16.18 3.23 -6.96
N MET A 148 17.07 2.26 -6.81
CA MET A 148 18.43 2.51 -6.34
C MET A 148 19.25 3.34 -7.34
N GLU A 149 19.13 3.04 -8.64
CA GLU A 149 19.92 3.69 -9.69
C GLU A 149 19.33 5.02 -10.16
N SER A 150 18.04 5.26 -9.93
CA SER A 150 17.37 6.45 -10.48
C SER A 150 18.06 7.75 -10.05
N ARG A 151 18.32 8.61 -11.03
CA ARG A 151 18.83 9.97 -10.83
C ARG A 151 17.87 11.02 -11.36
N ARG A 152 16.91 10.62 -12.19
CA ARG A 152 15.96 11.52 -12.85
C ARG A 152 14.52 11.07 -12.58
N SER A 153 13.60 12.02 -12.57
CA SER A 153 12.16 11.77 -12.37
C SER A 153 11.57 10.85 -13.45
N GLY A 154 11.98 10.98 -14.72
CA GLY A 154 11.47 10.14 -15.82
C GLY A 154 11.69 8.64 -15.64
N GLU A 155 12.76 8.23 -14.94
CA GLU A 155 13.11 6.83 -14.68
C GLU A 155 12.12 6.15 -13.72
N LEU A 156 11.42 6.94 -12.90
CA LEU A 156 10.48 6.46 -11.89
C LEU A 156 9.09 6.15 -12.44
N ILE A 157 8.78 6.53 -13.68
CA ILE A 157 7.49 6.21 -14.31
C ILE A 157 7.33 4.70 -14.48
N THR A 158 8.40 4.01 -14.88
CA THR A 158 8.42 2.55 -14.98
C THR A 158 8.28 1.90 -13.61
N ALA A 159 9.01 2.39 -12.60
CA ALA A 159 8.89 1.91 -11.23
C ALA A 159 7.46 2.07 -10.68
N LEU A 160 6.79 3.20 -10.95
CA LEU A 160 5.40 3.43 -10.55
C LEU A 160 4.44 2.39 -11.15
N LYS A 161 4.56 2.12 -12.47
CA LYS A 161 3.74 1.11 -13.16
C LYS A 161 3.98 -0.28 -12.59
N LEU A 162 5.25 -0.68 -12.47
CA LEU A 162 5.63 -1.99 -11.97
C LEU A 162 5.21 -2.18 -10.50
N THR A 163 5.27 -1.14 -9.67
CA THR A 163 4.84 -1.21 -8.27
C THR A 163 3.34 -1.47 -8.17
N SER A 164 2.54 -0.84 -9.03
CA SER A 164 1.09 -1.07 -9.09
C SER A 164 0.79 -2.52 -9.50
N LEU A 165 1.49 -3.03 -10.52
CA LEU A 165 1.38 -4.44 -10.94
C LEU A 165 1.87 -5.41 -9.86
N ALA A 166 2.92 -5.06 -9.11
CA ALA A 166 3.44 -5.89 -8.02
C ALA A 166 2.46 -5.98 -6.86
N GLY A 167 1.73 -4.91 -6.54
CA GLY A 167 0.67 -4.97 -5.53
C GLY A 167 -0.48 -5.89 -5.96
N LEU A 168 -0.92 -5.79 -7.21
CA LEU A 168 -1.96 -6.68 -7.78
C LEU A 168 -1.50 -8.13 -7.86
N GLY A 169 -0.28 -8.37 -8.36
CA GLY A 169 0.33 -9.69 -8.47
C GLY A 169 0.47 -10.35 -7.11
N PHE A 170 0.95 -9.62 -6.10
CA PHE A 170 1.04 -10.11 -4.72
C PHE A 170 -0.34 -10.53 -4.18
N ALA A 171 -1.35 -9.66 -4.31
CA ALA A 171 -2.70 -9.94 -3.82
C ALA A 171 -3.30 -11.20 -4.48
N ALA A 172 -3.15 -11.34 -5.80
CA ALA A 172 -3.64 -12.50 -6.53
C ALA A 172 -2.92 -13.79 -6.13
N LEU A 173 -1.58 -13.77 -6.08
CA LEU A 173 -0.76 -14.96 -5.78
C LEU A 173 -0.93 -15.43 -4.34
N VAL A 174 -0.90 -14.51 -3.37
CA VAL A 174 -1.10 -14.85 -1.95
C VAL A 174 -2.53 -15.26 -1.68
N GLY A 175 -3.52 -14.57 -2.27
CA GLY A 175 -4.93 -14.95 -2.20
C GLY A 175 -5.18 -16.35 -2.73
N LEU A 176 -4.59 -16.70 -3.88
CA LEU A 176 -4.62 -18.06 -4.42
C LEU A 176 -3.97 -19.08 -3.47
N GLY A 177 -2.81 -18.76 -2.91
CA GLY A 177 -2.13 -19.63 -1.95
C GLY A 177 -2.96 -19.92 -0.70
N ILE A 178 -3.64 -18.90 -0.14
CA ILE A 178 -4.55 -19.09 1.00
C ILE A 178 -5.74 -19.96 0.60
N TYR A 179 -6.35 -19.69 -0.56
CA TYR A 179 -7.48 -20.46 -1.08
C TYR A 179 -7.12 -21.95 -1.25
N LEU A 180 -5.96 -22.24 -1.84
CA LEU A 180 -5.51 -23.61 -2.08
C LEU A 180 -5.25 -24.42 -0.80
N VAL A 181 -4.93 -23.77 0.33
CA VAL A 181 -4.73 -24.46 1.61
C VAL A 181 -6.03 -24.54 2.42
N SER A 182 -6.93 -23.58 2.25
CA SER A 182 -8.15 -23.49 3.06
C SER A 182 -9.29 -24.35 2.51
N PHE A 183 -9.27 -24.68 1.22
CA PHE A 183 -10.37 -25.36 0.52
C PHE A 183 -9.96 -26.67 -0.17
N PHE A 184 -8.69 -27.06 -0.11
CA PHE A 184 -8.15 -28.34 -0.59
C PHE A 184 -7.17 -28.92 0.43
#